data_AF-T1CDX5-F1
#
_entry.id   AF-T1CDX5-F1
#
_cell.length_a   1.000
_cell.length_b   1.000
_cell.length_c   1.000
_cell.angle_alpha   90.00
_cell.angle_beta   90.00
_cell.angle_gamma   90.00
#
_symmetry.space_group_name_H-M   'P 1'
#
loop_
_entity.id
_entity.type
_entity.pdbx_description
1 polymer ?
#
loop_
_entity_poly.entity_id
_entity_poly.type
_entity_poly.pdbx_seq_one_letter_code
_entity_poly.pdbx_strand_id
1 'polypeptide(L)'
;YSPNIRCYGVKSPQFSWAQLKGAYPVLGAEMHSTGEVASFDKSLEAALLKSWISAQPNRVPANGALLYGMKSHADSISHNLRRNLGIELYTVEDGMGEGISRISDEEAIEAIKSKRIDAVFTEGNKPSIDYGIRRTCVDYNVPLILNSQLGFALSSSFGSKTEASELKSYW
;
A
#
# COMPACT_ATOMS: atom_id res chain seq x y z
N TYR A 1 -24.81 -2.16 -26.47
CA TYR A 1 -24.03 -0.92 -26.66
C TYR A 1 -23.61 -0.45 -25.29
N SER A 2 -22.33 -0.55 -24.94
CA SER A 2 -21.82 0.04 -23.71
C SER A 2 -21.38 1.47 -24.02
N PRO A 3 -21.83 2.49 -23.27
CA PRO A 3 -21.41 3.86 -23.52
C PRO A 3 -19.89 3.99 -23.34
N ASN A 4 -19.26 4.83 -24.16
CA ASN A 4 -17.83 5.14 -24.00
C ASN A 4 -17.58 5.75 -22.62
N ILE A 5 -16.67 5.14 -21.85
CA ILE A 5 -16.25 5.66 -20.54
C ILE A 5 -15.50 6.97 -20.78
N ARG A 6 -16.03 8.08 -20.25
CA ARG A 6 -15.43 9.42 -20.39
C ARG A 6 -14.47 9.76 -19.26
N CYS A 7 -14.69 9.17 -18.09
CA CYS A 7 -13.89 9.36 -16.89
C CYS A 7 -14.07 8.19 -15.93
N TYR A 8 -13.07 7.97 -15.09
CA TYR A 8 -13.11 7.07 -13.95
C TYR A 8 -13.22 7.89 -12.67
N GLY A 9 -14.08 7.46 -11.76
CA GLY A 9 -14.14 7.95 -10.39
C GLY A 9 -13.69 6.85 -9.45
N VAL A 10 -12.73 7.15 -8.57
CA VAL A 10 -12.25 6.21 -7.56
C VAL A 10 -12.43 6.83 -6.18
N LYS A 11 -12.84 6.01 -5.21
CA LYS A 11 -13.03 6.38 -3.81
C LYS A 11 -12.11 5.53 -2.93
N SER A 12 -11.28 6.16 -2.13
CA SER A 12 -10.41 5.52 -1.14
C SER A 12 -10.88 5.85 0.28
N PRO A 13 -10.96 4.86 1.18
CA PRO A 13 -11.31 5.10 2.58
C PRO A 13 -10.18 5.79 3.33
N GLN A 14 -10.54 6.67 4.26
CA GLN A 14 -9.63 7.23 5.27
C GLN A 14 -9.82 6.46 6.59
N PHE A 15 -8.72 5.99 7.17
CA PHE A 15 -8.73 5.29 8.47
C PHE A 15 -8.08 6.14 9.56
N SER A 16 -8.60 6.02 10.78
CA SER A 16 -8.10 6.73 11.98
C SER A 16 -7.24 5.84 12.89
N TRP A 17 -6.62 4.77 12.39
CA TRP A 17 -5.82 3.85 13.21
C TRP A 17 -4.67 4.52 13.96
N ALA A 18 -4.11 5.60 13.42
CA ALA A 18 -3.06 6.39 14.07
C ALA A 18 -3.57 7.15 15.31
N GLN A 19 -4.86 7.50 15.35
CA GLN A 19 -5.48 8.23 16.45
C GLN A 19 -5.89 7.30 17.61
N LEU A 20 -6.09 6.01 17.32
CA LEU A 20 -6.51 5.00 18.30
C LEU A 20 -5.31 4.13 18.70
N LYS A 21 -4.70 4.46 19.86
CA LYS A 21 -3.62 3.65 20.45
C LYS A 21 -4.11 2.23 20.69
N GLY A 22 -3.30 1.24 20.30
CA GLY A 22 -3.62 -0.18 20.47
C GLY A 22 -4.63 -0.75 19.47
N ALA A 23 -5.25 0.08 18.61
CA ALA A 23 -6.14 -0.42 17.56
C ALA A 23 -5.38 -1.32 16.58
N TYR A 24 -5.95 -2.47 16.26
CA TYR A 24 -5.38 -3.43 15.33
C TYR A 24 -5.76 -3.05 13.88
N PRO A 25 -4.80 -2.76 12.98
CA PRO A 25 -5.11 -2.39 11.61
C PRO A 25 -5.49 -3.62 10.78
N VAL A 26 -6.79 -3.85 10.62
CA VAL A 26 -7.34 -4.99 9.87
C VAL A 26 -8.60 -4.57 9.11
N LEU A 27 -8.85 -5.22 7.98
CA LEU A 27 -10.09 -5.10 7.22
C LEU A 27 -11.00 -6.29 7.57
N GLY A 28 -12.28 -6.03 7.78
CA GLY A 28 -13.29 -7.04 8.10
C GLY A 28 -14.65 -6.65 7.52
N ALA A 29 -15.68 -7.38 7.91
CA ALA A 29 -17.06 -7.04 7.54
C ALA A 29 -17.53 -5.73 8.20
N GLU A 30 -16.95 -5.37 9.34
CA GLU A 30 -17.22 -4.11 10.03
C GLU A 30 -16.47 -2.94 9.37
N MET A 31 -17.20 -1.84 9.19
CA MET A 31 -16.65 -0.62 8.61
C MET A 31 -15.92 0.19 9.70
N HIS A 32 -14.59 0.24 9.62
CA HIS A 32 -13.74 1.02 10.54
C HIS A 32 -13.22 2.35 9.94
N SER A 33 -13.54 2.66 8.69
CA SER A 33 -13.14 3.92 8.04
C SER A 33 -13.94 5.09 8.58
N THR A 34 -13.29 6.23 8.81
CA THR A 34 -13.88 7.45 9.39
C THR A 34 -14.14 8.54 8.36
N GLY A 35 -13.64 8.37 7.14
CA GLY A 35 -13.86 9.29 6.03
C GLY A 35 -13.52 8.67 4.69
N GLU A 36 -13.49 9.51 3.66
CA GLU A 36 -13.21 9.09 2.30
C GLU A 36 -12.57 10.22 1.49
N VAL A 37 -11.78 9.82 0.50
CA VAL A 37 -11.27 10.69 -0.54
C VAL A 37 -11.78 10.13 -1.86
N ALA A 38 -12.25 11.00 -2.75
CA ALA A 38 -12.61 10.63 -4.11
C ALA A 38 -11.78 11.44 -5.11
N SER A 39 -11.46 10.83 -6.24
CA SER A 39 -10.82 11.53 -7.34
C SER A 39 -11.33 11.07 -8.69
N PHE A 40 -11.17 11.92 -9.69
CA PHE A 40 -11.56 11.66 -11.06
C PHE A 40 -10.37 11.80 -12.00
N ASP A 41 -10.31 10.94 -13.01
CA ASP A 41 -9.34 11.03 -14.10
C ASP A 41 -9.87 10.34 -15.36
N LYS A 42 -9.22 10.55 -16.50
CA LYS A 42 -9.48 9.82 -17.75
C LYS A 42 -8.89 8.41 -17.74
N SER A 43 -7.90 8.13 -16.89
CA SER A 43 -7.32 6.79 -16.65
C SER A 43 -7.72 6.27 -15.27
N LEU A 44 -8.03 4.97 -15.18
CA LEU A 44 -8.36 4.32 -13.92
C LEU A 44 -7.16 4.31 -12.96
N GLU A 45 -5.97 4.04 -13.49
CA GLU A 45 -4.69 4.02 -12.75
C GLU A 45 -4.40 5.39 -12.14
N ALA A 46 -4.62 6.45 -12.93
CA ALA A 46 -4.46 7.81 -12.49
C ALA A 46 -5.48 8.18 -11.40
N ALA A 47 -6.77 7.90 -11.61
CA ALA A 47 -7.82 8.15 -10.61
C ALA A 47 -7.57 7.34 -9.32
N LEU A 48 -7.11 6.09 -9.43
CA LEU A 48 -6.78 5.26 -8.28
C LEU A 48 -5.60 5.86 -7.50
N LEU A 49 -4.51 6.17 -8.19
CA LEU A 49 -3.31 6.71 -7.55
C LEU A 49 -3.62 8.03 -6.85
N LYS A 50 -4.33 8.95 -7.51
CA LYS A 50 -4.76 10.24 -6.95
C LYS A 50 -5.61 10.07 -5.70
N SER A 51 -6.65 9.23 -5.77
CA SER A 51 -7.54 8.96 -4.65
C SER A 51 -6.77 8.37 -3.47
N TRP A 52 -5.90 7.40 -3.75
CA TRP A 52 -5.16 6.68 -2.72
C TRP A 52 -4.11 7.56 -2.02
N ILE A 53 -3.27 8.30 -2.74
CA ILE A 53 -2.25 9.18 -2.13
C ILE A 53 -2.85 10.37 -1.38
N SER A 54 -4.08 10.77 -1.72
CA SER A 54 -4.78 11.85 -1.02
C SER A 54 -5.34 11.40 0.33
N ALA A 55 -5.53 10.09 0.53
CA ALA A 55 -5.89 9.52 1.83
C ALA A 55 -4.63 9.31 2.68
N GLN A 56 -4.47 10.06 3.76
CA GLN A 56 -3.27 10.00 4.60
C GLN A 56 -3.19 8.65 5.36
N PRO A 57 -1.98 8.07 5.56
CA PRO A 57 -0.65 8.59 5.24
C PRO A 57 -0.07 8.06 3.92
N ASN A 58 -0.93 7.67 2.97
CA ASN A 58 -0.50 6.97 1.76
C ASN A 58 0.44 7.82 0.91
N ARG A 59 1.42 7.16 0.31
CA ARG A 59 2.38 7.75 -0.63
C ARG A 59 3.00 6.65 -1.48
N VAL A 60 3.52 7.03 -2.64
CA VAL A 60 4.35 6.13 -3.46
C VAL A 60 5.61 5.79 -2.66
N PRO A 61 5.97 4.51 -2.48
CA PRO A 61 7.20 4.12 -1.78
C PRO A 61 8.42 4.53 -2.58
N ALA A 62 9.50 4.89 -1.88
CA ALA A 62 10.75 5.35 -2.47
C ALA A 62 11.97 4.56 -2.01
N ASN A 63 11.90 3.83 -0.89
CA ASN A 63 13.05 3.13 -0.32
C ASN A 63 12.91 1.62 -0.47
N GLY A 64 11.88 1.04 0.13
CA GLY A 64 11.73 -0.40 0.20
C GLY A 64 10.34 -0.83 0.60
N ALA A 65 9.91 -1.99 0.10
CA ALA A 65 8.60 -2.54 0.39
C ALA A 65 8.69 -3.93 1.03
N LEU A 66 7.88 -4.15 2.07
CA LEU A 66 7.68 -5.47 2.66
C LEU A 66 6.44 -6.11 2.04
N LEU A 67 6.56 -7.34 1.57
CA LEU A 67 5.43 -8.14 1.12
C LEU A 67 5.37 -9.42 1.96
N TYR A 68 4.17 -9.81 2.41
CA TYR A 68 3.95 -11.08 3.12
C TYR A 68 2.46 -11.47 3.11
N GLY A 69 2.12 -12.73 3.30
CA GLY A 69 0.72 -13.18 3.41
C GLY A 69 -0.11 -13.08 2.13
N MET A 70 0.52 -12.77 0.99
CA MET A 70 -0.13 -12.60 -0.30
C MET A 70 -0.86 -13.88 -0.73
N LYS A 71 -2.17 -13.80 -0.98
CA LYS A 71 -2.91 -14.93 -1.58
C LYS A 71 -2.83 -14.94 -3.10
N SER A 72 -2.56 -13.79 -3.69
CA SER A 72 -2.51 -13.61 -5.14
C SER A 72 -1.58 -12.46 -5.53
N HIS A 73 -1.19 -12.39 -6.80
CA HIS A 73 -0.44 -11.29 -7.41
C HIS A 73 0.95 -10.96 -6.80
N ALA A 74 1.50 -11.79 -5.91
CA ALA A 74 2.79 -11.52 -5.26
C ALA A 74 3.92 -11.25 -6.27
N ASP A 75 4.04 -12.09 -7.30
CA ASP A 75 5.05 -11.96 -8.35
C ASP A 75 4.83 -10.69 -9.18
N SER A 76 3.57 -10.41 -9.56
CA SER A 76 3.23 -9.22 -10.35
C SER A 76 3.49 -7.93 -9.58
N ILE A 77 3.13 -7.87 -8.29
CA ILE A 77 3.41 -6.72 -7.41
C ILE A 77 4.92 -6.52 -7.33
N SER A 78 5.67 -7.58 -7.06
CA SER A 78 7.13 -7.53 -6.92
C SER A 78 7.81 -7.06 -8.21
N HIS A 79 7.38 -7.59 -9.36
CA HIS A 79 7.84 -7.17 -10.67
C HIS A 79 7.56 -5.69 -10.91
N ASN A 80 6.32 -5.24 -10.67
CA ASN A 80 5.91 -3.86 -10.89
C ASN A 80 6.66 -2.88 -10.00
N LEU A 81 6.84 -3.20 -8.71
CA LEU A 81 7.57 -2.33 -7.78
C LEU A 81 9.03 -2.16 -8.21
N ARG A 82 9.72 -3.24 -8.59
CA ARG A 82 11.09 -3.14 -9.12
C ARG A 82 11.14 -2.37 -10.43
N ARG A 83 10.24 -2.68 -11.37
CA ARG A 83 10.25 -2.08 -12.70
C ARG A 83 9.92 -0.59 -12.67
N ASN A 84 8.91 -0.20 -11.89
CA ASN A 84 8.39 1.16 -11.89
C ASN A 84 9.14 2.07 -10.93
N LEU A 85 9.67 1.53 -9.81
CA LEU A 85 10.26 2.33 -8.73
C LEU A 85 11.72 1.98 -8.42
N GLY A 86 12.21 0.80 -8.80
CA GLY A 86 13.60 0.39 -8.53
C GLY A 86 13.91 0.18 -7.05
N ILE A 87 12.90 -0.05 -6.21
CA ILE A 87 13.05 -0.19 -4.75
C ILE A 87 13.41 -1.60 -4.32
N GLU A 88 14.01 -1.72 -3.14
CA GLU A 88 14.33 -3.01 -2.52
C GLU A 88 13.08 -3.70 -1.98
N LEU A 89 13.00 -5.02 -2.14
CA LEU A 89 11.84 -5.81 -1.70
C LEU A 89 12.23 -6.78 -0.60
N TYR A 90 11.37 -6.85 0.42
CA TYR A 90 11.57 -7.66 1.60
C TYR A 90 10.39 -8.60 1.84
N THR A 91 10.64 -9.69 2.54
CA THR A 91 9.60 -10.58 3.05
C THR A 91 10.00 -11.16 4.41
N VAL A 92 9.00 -11.50 5.22
CA VAL A 92 9.18 -12.30 6.44
C VAL A 92 8.86 -13.78 6.22
N GLU A 93 8.57 -14.16 4.97
CA GLU A 93 8.12 -15.51 4.61
C GLU A 93 9.11 -16.20 3.68
N ASP A 94 9.19 -17.53 3.81
CA ASP A 94 9.96 -18.36 2.90
C ASP A 94 9.29 -18.47 1.53
N GLY A 95 10.09 -18.47 0.46
CA GLY A 95 9.62 -18.77 -0.90
C GLY A 95 8.89 -17.63 -1.63
N MET A 96 9.04 -16.39 -1.17
CA MET A 96 8.39 -15.25 -1.82
C MET A 96 9.17 -14.77 -3.07
N GLY A 97 9.10 -15.52 -4.16
CA GLY A 97 9.60 -15.12 -5.49
C GLY A 97 11.10 -14.79 -5.58
N GLU A 98 11.61 -14.60 -6.80
CA GLU A 98 13.01 -14.20 -6.98
C GLU A 98 13.23 -12.71 -6.66
N GLY A 99 14.37 -12.42 -6.05
CA GLY A 99 14.86 -11.06 -5.75
C GLY A 99 14.21 -10.36 -4.55
N ILE A 100 13.42 -11.07 -3.74
CA ILE A 100 12.88 -10.54 -2.48
C ILE A 100 13.76 -11.05 -1.34
N SER A 101 14.30 -10.15 -0.53
CA SER A 101 15.17 -10.52 0.58
C SER A 101 14.35 -10.95 1.79
N ARG A 102 14.57 -12.17 2.27
CA ARG A 102 13.98 -12.66 3.51
C ARG A 102 14.65 -12.00 4.72
N ILE A 103 13.84 -11.49 5.65
CA ILE A 103 14.26 -10.90 6.92
C ILE A 103 13.41 -11.46 8.08
N SER A 104 13.84 -11.28 9.33
CA SER A 104 13.02 -11.64 10.50
C SER A 104 11.90 -10.63 10.76
N ASP A 105 10.96 -11.00 11.61
CA ASP A 105 9.87 -10.09 12.03
C ASP A 105 10.42 -8.86 12.78
N GLU A 106 11.42 -9.06 13.63
CA GLU A 106 12.11 -7.98 14.35
C GLU A 106 12.86 -7.05 13.37
N GLU A 107 13.57 -7.62 12.40
CA GLU A 107 14.26 -6.85 11.37
C GLU A 107 13.27 -6.04 10.52
N ALA A 108 12.11 -6.61 10.19
CA ALA A 108 11.07 -5.90 9.46
C ALA A 108 10.54 -4.70 10.27
N ILE A 109 10.28 -4.89 11.56
CA ILE A 109 9.85 -3.83 12.48
C ILE A 109 10.92 -2.71 12.54
N GLU A 110 12.19 -3.05 12.75
CA GLU A 110 13.27 -2.06 12.80
C GLU A 110 13.48 -1.35 11.46
N ALA A 111 13.34 -2.05 10.34
CA ALA A 111 13.41 -1.48 9.00
C ALA A 111 12.24 -0.50 8.72
N ILE A 112 11.04 -0.76 9.25
CA ILE A 112 9.89 0.17 9.18
C ILE A 112 10.16 1.42 10.02
N LYS A 113 10.65 1.25 11.26
CA LYS A 113 10.98 2.37 12.16
C LYS A 113 12.04 3.29 11.57
N SER A 114 13.08 2.70 10.96
CA SER A 114 14.18 3.41 10.31
C SER A 114 13.87 3.94 8.90
N LYS A 115 12.64 3.74 8.39
CA LYS A 115 12.20 4.14 7.04
C LYS A 115 12.91 3.43 5.88
N ARG A 116 13.66 2.36 6.15
CA ARG A 116 14.22 1.48 5.12
C ARG A 116 13.11 0.73 4.38
N ILE A 117 12.07 0.30 5.10
CA ILE A 117 10.80 -0.14 4.53
C ILE A 117 9.80 1.00 4.71
N ASP A 118 9.29 1.51 3.60
CA ASP A 118 8.40 2.66 3.56
C ASP A 118 7.06 2.40 2.86
N ALA A 119 6.76 1.13 2.53
CA ALA A 119 5.41 0.60 2.30
C ALA A 119 5.33 -0.89 2.69
N VAL A 120 4.15 -1.33 3.11
CA VAL A 120 3.88 -2.74 3.43
C VAL A 120 2.65 -3.25 2.69
N PHE A 121 2.80 -4.38 2.00
CA PHE A 121 1.74 -5.10 1.33
C PHE A 121 1.51 -6.41 2.07
N THR A 122 0.31 -6.61 2.59
CA THR A 122 -0.07 -7.83 3.29
C THR A 122 -1.50 -8.23 2.97
N GLU A 123 -1.81 -9.51 3.11
CA GLU A 123 -3.16 -10.02 2.96
C GLU A 123 -3.43 -11.13 3.97
N GLY A 124 -4.71 -11.27 4.34
CA GLY A 124 -5.16 -12.30 5.26
C GLY A 124 -4.89 -11.95 6.71
N ASN A 125 -4.79 -12.99 7.53
CA ASN A 125 -4.64 -12.89 8.97
C ASN A 125 -3.57 -13.89 9.42
N LYS A 126 -2.43 -13.38 9.86
CA LYS A 126 -1.31 -14.08 10.46
C LYS A 126 -1.07 -13.49 11.85
N PRO A 127 -1.86 -13.90 12.87
CA PRO A 127 -1.89 -13.25 14.17
C PRO A 127 -0.54 -13.15 14.88
N SER A 128 0.39 -14.08 14.61
CA SER A 128 1.72 -14.10 15.21
C SER A 128 2.60 -12.91 14.80
N ILE A 129 2.42 -12.38 13.58
CA ILE A 129 3.29 -11.33 13.01
C ILE A 129 2.54 -10.04 12.71
N ASP A 130 1.24 -10.13 12.39
CA ASP A 130 0.48 -9.01 11.84
C ASP A 130 0.39 -7.85 12.81
N TYR A 131 0.12 -8.09 14.09
CA TYR A 131 -0.05 -6.99 15.03
C TYR A 131 1.21 -6.14 15.11
N GLY A 132 2.38 -6.76 15.28
CA GLY A 132 3.66 -6.06 15.37
C GLY A 132 3.95 -5.22 14.13
N ILE A 133 3.88 -5.83 12.94
CA ILE A 133 4.21 -5.16 11.67
C ILE A 133 3.17 -4.07 11.34
N ARG A 134 1.88 -4.42 11.34
CA ARG A 134 0.81 -3.49 10.94
C ARG A 134 0.68 -2.31 11.90
N ARG A 135 0.79 -2.54 13.21
CA ARG A 135 0.77 -1.46 14.21
C ARG A 135 1.96 -0.53 14.05
N THR A 136 3.16 -1.09 13.84
CA THR A 136 4.37 -0.28 13.56
C THR A 136 4.19 0.55 12.29
N CYS A 137 3.58 0.01 11.24
CA CYS A 137 3.28 0.78 10.03
C CYS A 137 2.42 1.99 10.34
N VAL A 138 1.32 1.80 11.08
CA VAL A 138 0.42 2.88 11.46
C VAL A 138 1.13 3.92 12.35
N ASP A 139 1.87 3.48 13.37
CA ASP A 139 2.55 4.38 14.30
C ASP A 139 3.61 5.25 13.60
N TYR A 140 4.27 4.69 12.59
CA TYR A 140 5.30 5.38 11.82
C TYR A 140 4.76 5.99 10.52
N ASN A 141 3.45 6.03 10.28
CA ASN A 141 2.86 6.55 9.04
C ASN A 141 3.46 5.91 7.77
N VAL A 142 3.68 4.59 7.79
CA VAL A 142 4.05 3.79 6.62
C VAL A 142 2.77 3.27 5.97
N PRO A 143 2.57 3.48 4.65
CA PRO A 143 1.40 2.99 3.93
C PRO A 143 1.26 1.48 4.09
N LEU A 144 0.06 1.07 4.48
CA LEU A 144 -0.28 -0.31 4.76
C LEU A 144 -1.40 -0.76 3.81
N ILE A 145 -1.05 -1.63 2.86
CA ILE A 145 -1.95 -2.18 1.86
C ILE A 145 -2.36 -3.58 2.31
N LEU A 146 -3.61 -3.72 2.76
CA LEU A 146 -4.13 -4.94 3.39
C LEU A 146 -4.83 -5.92 2.42
N ASN A 147 -4.68 -5.70 1.11
CA ASN A 147 -5.34 -6.49 0.08
C ASN A 147 -4.46 -6.60 -1.17
N SER A 148 -4.27 -7.81 -1.70
CA SER A 148 -3.35 -8.06 -2.81
C SER A 148 -3.87 -7.52 -4.15
N GLN A 149 -5.19 -7.48 -4.38
CA GLN A 149 -5.75 -6.88 -5.60
C GLN A 149 -5.52 -5.37 -5.63
N LEU A 150 -5.73 -4.67 -4.51
CA LEU A 150 -5.38 -3.25 -4.38
C LEU A 150 -3.87 -3.06 -4.55
N GLY A 151 -3.05 -3.92 -3.92
CA GLY A 151 -1.60 -3.89 -4.07
C GLY A 151 -1.14 -4.02 -5.53
N PHE A 152 -1.74 -4.94 -6.27
CA PHE A 152 -1.49 -5.12 -7.69
C PHE A 152 -1.87 -3.88 -8.51
N ALA A 153 -3.08 -3.34 -8.31
CA ALA A 153 -3.54 -2.15 -9.00
C ALA A 153 -2.66 -0.93 -8.71
N LEU A 154 -2.28 -0.71 -7.44
CA LEU A 154 -1.38 0.36 -7.03
C LEU A 154 0.03 0.20 -7.61
N SER A 155 0.62 -1.00 -7.51
CA SER A 155 1.97 -1.27 -8.05
C SER A 155 2.05 -0.99 -9.55
N SER A 156 0.97 -1.29 -10.28
CA SER A 156 0.83 -1.00 -11.72
C SER A 156 0.69 0.50 -11.99
N SER A 157 0.05 1.23 -11.07
CA SER A 157 -0.23 2.66 -11.19
C SER A 157 0.95 3.56 -10.79
N PHE A 158 1.89 3.10 -9.97
CA PHE A 158 3.00 3.93 -9.47
C PHE A 158 3.94 4.48 -10.56
N GLY A 159 3.98 3.87 -11.75
CA GLY A 159 4.71 4.40 -12.91
C GLY A 159 3.91 5.39 -13.77
N SER A 160 2.64 5.65 -13.44
CA SER A 160 1.80 6.56 -14.22
C SER A 160 2.17 8.02 -13.97
N LYS A 161 2.43 8.77 -15.04
CA LYS A 161 2.55 10.23 -14.96
C LYS A 161 1.18 10.81 -14.63
N THR A 162 0.99 11.20 -13.38
CA THR A 162 -0.21 11.90 -12.93
C THR A 162 0.14 13.33 -12.55
N GLU A 163 -0.66 14.30 -13.01
CA GLU A 163 -0.59 15.71 -12.61
C GLU A 163 -0.65 15.89 -11.07
N ALA A 164 -1.21 14.93 -10.34
CA ALA A 164 -1.29 15.00 -8.88
C ALA A 164 0.04 14.83 -8.14
N SER A 165 1.08 14.29 -8.80
CA SER A 165 2.44 14.36 -8.25
C SER A 165 2.93 15.80 -8.08
N GLU A 166 2.36 16.75 -8.85
CA GLU A 166 2.65 18.18 -8.76
C GLU A 166 1.87 18.88 -7.63
N LEU A 167 0.74 18.32 -7.16
CA LEU A 167 -0.11 18.95 -6.14
C LEU A 167 0.53 19.00 -4.75
N LYS A 168 1.53 18.15 -4.47
CA LYS A 168 2.33 18.25 -3.23
C LYS A 168 3.11 19.56 -3.10
N SER A 169 3.27 20.32 -4.19
CA SER A 169 3.90 21.65 -4.14
C SER A 169 2.99 22.75 -3.58
N TYR A 170 1.69 22.48 -3.44
CA TYR A 170 0.69 23.47 -2.99
C TYR A 170 0.35 23.37 -1.50
N TRP A 171 0.96 22.44 -0.75
CA TRP A 171 0.69 22.20 0.67
C TRP A 171 1.98 22.07 1.47
#